data_AF-A0A524GPC2-F1
#
_entry.id   AF-A0A524GPC2-F1
#
_cell.length_a   1.000
_cell.length_b   1.000
_cell.length_c   1.000
_cell.angle_alpha   90.00
_cell.angle_beta   90.00
_cell.angle_gamma   90.00
#
_symmetry.space_group_name_H-M   'P 1'
#
loop_
_entity.id
_entity.type
_entity.pdbx_description
1 polymer ?
#
loop_
_entity_poly.entity_id
_entity_poly.type
_entity_poly.pdbx_seq_one_letter_code
_entity_poly.pdbx_strand_id
1 'polypeptide(L)' 'AKVASFSTIPVCAGFGIRAAEDIAAVGLYVSGAIVGSALVEVLERGEDPTPFLKSLIR' A
#
# COMPACT_ATOMS: atom_id res chain seq x y z
N ALA A 1 -14.08 -12.02 -11.84
CA ALA A 1 -12.93 -12.90 -11.50
C ALA A 1 -11.79 -12.03 -10.98
N LYS A 2 -11.00 -12.49 -9.99
CA LYS A 2 -9.88 -11.71 -9.40
C LYS A 2 -8.65 -11.86 -10.31
N VAL A 3 -7.90 -10.79 -10.59
CA VAL A 3 -6.65 -10.85 -11.39
C VAL A 3 -5.69 -11.91 -10.85
N ALA A 4 -5.58 -12.01 -9.52
CA ALA A 4 -4.77 -13.03 -8.84
C ALA A 4 -5.11 -14.48 -9.22
N SER A 5 -6.35 -14.78 -9.63
CA SER A 5 -6.73 -16.15 -10.03
C SER A 5 -6.16 -16.59 -11.38
N PHE A 6 -5.61 -15.67 -12.17
CA PHE A 6 -5.00 -15.94 -13.48
C PHE A 6 -3.49 -15.71 -13.50
N SER A 7 -2.89 -15.32 -12.36
CA SER A 7 -1.48 -14.96 -12.28
C SER A 7 -0.68 -16.05 -11.60
N THR A 8 0.47 -16.40 -12.16
CA THR A 8 1.46 -17.29 -11.52
C THR A 8 2.44 -16.54 -10.64
N ILE A 9 2.38 -15.20 -10.62
CA ILE A 9 3.20 -14.32 -9.78
C ILE A 9 2.32 -13.55 -8.78
N PRO A 10 2.87 -13.10 -7.63
CA PRO A 10 2.15 -12.27 -6.67
C PRO A 10 1.59 -11.01 -7.33
N VAL A 11 0.31 -10.72 -7.07
CA VAL A 11 -0.34 -9.50 -7.54
C VAL A 11 -0.36 -8.51 -6.41
N CYS A 12 0.12 -7.29 -6.64
CA CYS A 12 0.07 -6.19 -5.68
C CYS A 12 -0.92 -5.12 -6.15
N ALA A 13 -1.50 -4.36 -5.22
CA ALA A 13 -2.44 -3.27 -5.51
C ALA A 13 -1.86 -1.91 -5.15
N GLY A 14 -2.07 -0.92 -6.02
CA GLY A 14 -1.80 0.49 -5.74
C GLY A 14 -3.02 1.33 -6.07
N PHE A 15 -3.79 1.73 -5.04
CA PHE A 15 -5.02 2.51 -5.19
C PHE A 15 -4.99 3.77 -4.31
N GLY A 16 -3.82 4.38 -4.17
CA GLY A 16 -3.63 5.52 -3.28
C GLY A 16 -3.73 5.12 -1.82
N ILE A 17 -3.02 4.06 -1.43
CA ILE A 17 -2.93 3.57 -0.04
C ILE A 17 -2.32 4.65 0.86
N ARG A 18 -3.00 5.01 1.95
CA ARG A 18 -2.58 6.08 2.88
C ARG A 18 -2.63 5.68 4.35
N ALA A 19 -3.40 4.65 4.70
CA ALA A 19 -3.58 4.20 6.07
C ALA A 19 -3.56 2.66 6.18
N ALA A 20 -3.45 2.14 7.40
CA ALA A 20 -3.46 0.70 7.67
C ALA A 20 -4.78 0.04 7.23
N GLU A 21 -5.88 0.76 7.32
CA GLU A 21 -7.21 0.31 6.90
C GLU A 21 -7.28 0.08 5.39
N ASP A 22 -6.61 0.93 4.59
CA ASP A 22 -6.51 0.74 3.14
C ASP A 22 -5.76 -0.56 2.81
N ILE A 23 -4.69 -0.85 3.55
CA ILE A 23 -3.89 -2.07 3.41
C ILE A 23 -4.72 -3.29 3.77
N ALA A 24 -5.44 -3.24 4.90
CA ALA A 24 -6.33 -4.32 5.31
C ALA A 24 -7.43 -4.59 4.27
N ALA A 25 -8.01 -3.53 3.69
CA ALA A 25 -9.04 -3.64 2.67
C ALA A 25 -8.53 -4.31 1.38
N VAL A 26 -7.35 -3.91 0.88
CA VAL A 26 -6.79 -4.51 -0.35
C VAL A 26 -6.18 -5.89 -0.10
N GLY A 27 -5.61 -6.14 1.09
CA GLY A 27 -4.97 -7.40 1.47
C GLY A 27 -5.87 -8.62 1.41
N LEU A 28 -7.20 -8.44 1.40
CA LEU A 28 -8.18 -9.52 1.18
C LEU A 28 -8.18 -10.07 -0.25
N TYR A 29 -7.54 -9.37 -1.20
CA TYR A 29 -7.62 -9.67 -2.63
C TYR A 29 -6.26 -9.81 -3.32
N VAL A 30 -5.21 -9.25 -2.73
CA VAL A 30 -3.87 -9.15 -3.33
C VAL A 30 -2.78 -9.59 -2.34
N SER A 31 -1.62 -9.93 -2.88
CA SER A 31 -0.45 -10.36 -2.09
C SER A 31 0.28 -9.20 -1.41
N GLY A 32 0.02 -7.95 -1.80
CA GLY A 32 0.67 -6.78 -1.21
C GLY A 32 0.07 -5.46 -1.66
N ALA A 33 0.40 -4.39 -0.93
CA ALA A 33 -0.01 -3.03 -1.19
C ALA A 33 1.19 -2.17 -1.61
N ILE A 34 0.98 -1.26 -2.56
CA ILE A 34 1.98 -0.31 -3.05
C ILE A 34 1.60 1.10 -2.56
N VAL A 35 2.53 1.72 -1.86
CA VAL A 35 2.39 3.07 -1.31
C VAL A 35 3.31 4.00 -2.09
N GLY A 36 2.71 4.85 -2.92
CA GLY A 36 3.43 5.78 -3.79
C GLY A 36 3.19 7.22 -3.39
N SER A 37 2.07 7.79 -3.84
CA SER A 37 1.75 9.22 -3.66
C SER A 37 1.81 9.69 -2.22
N ALA A 38 1.23 8.94 -1.26
CA ALA A 38 1.26 9.31 0.15
C ALA A 38 2.70 9.38 0.72
N LEU A 39 3.60 8.49 0.29
CA LEU A 39 5.00 8.55 0.68
C LEU A 39 5.71 9.76 0.07
N VAL A 40 5.49 10.02 -1.22
CA VAL A 40 6.06 11.19 -1.91
C VAL A 40 5.62 12.49 -1.24
N GLU A 41 4.36 12.63 -0.88
CA GLU A 41 3.84 13.80 -0.18
C GLU A 41 4.54 14.05 1.18
N VAL A 42 4.89 12.99 1.93
CA VAL A 42 5.63 13.12 3.20
C VAL A 42 7.04 13.64 2.93
N LEU A 43 7.69 13.10 1.90
CA LEU A 43 9.03 13.53 1.49
C LEU A 43 9.04 14.98 0.98
N GLU A 44 8.04 15.38 0.19
CA GLU A 44 7.89 16.75 -0.32
C GLU A 44 7.65 17.78 0.79
N ARG A 45 7.05 17.38 1.92
CA ARG A 45 6.93 18.22 3.13
C ARG A 45 8.23 18.31 3.93
N GLY A 46 9.26 17.53 3.57
CA GLY A 46 10.52 17.46 4.31
C GLY A 46 10.42 16.71 5.63
N GLU A 47 9.40 15.87 5.79
CA GLU A 47 9.16 15.08 7.00
C GLU A 47 9.94 13.75 6.97
N ASP A 48 10.20 13.17 8.15
CA ASP A 48 10.72 11.79 8.25
C ASP A 48 9.62 10.81 7.79
N PRO A 49 9.87 9.96 6.77
CA PRO A 49 8.89 8.97 6.31
C PRO A 49 8.71 7.80 7.29
N THR A 50 9.62 7.61 8.25
CA THR A 50 9.62 6.45 9.14
C THR A 50 8.36 6.32 9.99
N PRO A 51 7.84 7.37 10.65
CA PRO A 51 6.60 7.32 11.41
C PRO A 51 5.39 6.97 10.53
N PHE A 52 5.32 7.54 9.32
CA PHE A 52 4.28 7.23 8.34
C PHE A 52 4.33 5.76 7.90
N LEU A 53 5.49 5.25 7.51
CA LEU A 53 5.63 3.84 7.12
C LEU A 53 5.29 2.88 8.27
N LYS A 54 5.61 3.24 9.51
CA LYS A 54 5.24 2.45 10.69
C LYS A 54 3.74 2.48 10.98
N SER A 55 3.03 3.56 10.67
CA SER A 55 1.57 3.63 10.88
C SER A 55 0.79 2.77 9.88
N LEU A 56 1.43 2.33 8.79
CA LEU A 56 0.81 1.48 7.76
C LEU A 56 0.78 -0.01 8.13
N ILE A 57 1.64 -0.46 9.04
CA ILE A 57 1.82 -1.88 9.39
C ILE A 57 1.47 -2.18 10.85
N ARG A 58 0.88 -1.22 11.56
CA ARG A 58 0.49 -1.34 12.96
C ARG A 58 -0.98 -1.68 13.13
#